data_AF-A0A352SM47-F1
#
_entry.id   AF-A0A352SM47-F1
#
_cell.length_a   1.000
_cell.length_b   1.000
_cell.length_c   1.000
_cell.angle_alpha   90.00
_cell.angle_beta   90.00
_cell.angle_gamma   90.00
#
_symmetry.space_group_name_H-M   'P 1'
#
loop_
_entity.id
_entity.type
_entity.pdbx_description
1 polymer ?
#
loop_
_entity_poly.entity_id
_entity_poly.type
_entity_poly.pdbx_seq_one_letter_code
_entity_poly.pdbx_strand_id
1 'polypeptide(L)'
;MTSLLNEISALWNHFVDPPRELTLTELAELDMPDPLRVRIVATVQHQARTATIQADSEWLDMNHPNVYINWMNFVTDHLTYAKIPQAYVRTVLDSALEDLVECCVHPRTAIVDLCFGERTERSFAEVELASRAIPVHEDLVKAMITAIEGSGADAGDPAKQSGQMVQKNDAQAAIERADQALFKGVTGAELASLIVQRLAPLFELCKDSVDPTFLSTFVEEKGFDELAHQIEQYHEPFSKDEVIQLFTEWNDEEARQENEPNLQRQDASVSPEQVDSVDRADDSYPVHPSDTEDTIDTQGESAPNHPATQPNQTNSQSESVPLWMQYLQEIPEEKVEPDNEAVDAIDTPIESTLTAADSPPTHAEKLLEYLKPIQHKIMKTLFQDEYGEYLDMIQSICELSDWETTSEWLDEYIFVPQDVDLENETVIAFLDLMQAYFE
;
A
#
# COMPACT_ATOMS: atom_id res chain seq x y z
N MET A 1 1.25 24.59 -3.59
CA MET A 1 2.27 24.00 -2.69
C MET A 1 2.81 24.96 -1.62
N THR A 2 3.20 26.21 -1.91
CA THR A 2 3.77 27.12 -0.88
C THR A 2 2.75 27.70 0.10
N SER A 3 1.46 27.78 -0.27
CA SER A 3 0.38 28.19 0.65
C SER A 3 0.08 27.12 1.70
N LEU A 4 -0.01 25.86 1.25
CA LEU A 4 -0.13 24.65 2.05
C LEU A 4 0.90 24.56 3.18
N LEU A 5 2.19 24.66 2.86
CA LEU A 5 3.28 24.57 3.83
C LEU A 5 3.25 25.72 4.86
N ASN A 6 2.70 26.87 4.49
CA ASN A 6 2.55 28.01 5.40
C ASN A 6 1.36 27.83 6.36
N GLU A 7 0.25 27.25 5.89
CA GLU A 7 -0.91 26.90 6.73
C GLU A 7 -0.62 25.67 7.61
N ILE A 8 0.13 24.70 7.09
CA ILE A 8 0.69 23.55 7.81
C ILE A 8 1.71 23.99 8.87
N SER A 9 2.63 24.91 8.54
CA SER A 9 3.53 25.51 9.53
C SER A 9 2.77 26.29 10.62
N ALA A 10 1.58 26.83 10.31
CA ALA A 10 0.73 27.52 11.28
C ALA A 10 -0.02 26.54 12.20
N LEU A 11 -0.39 25.34 11.72
CA LEU A 11 -0.90 24.24 12.57
C LEU A 11 0.13 23.86 13.65
N TRP A 12 1.42 23.86 13.33
CA TRP A 12 2.50 23.57 14.28
C TRP A 12 2.74 24.64 15.35
N ASN A 13 2.36 25.90 15.12
CA ASN A 13 2.48 26.95 16.13
C ASN A 13 1.57 26.72 17.36
N HIS A 14 0.65 25.75 17.30
CA HIS A 14 -0.15 25.30 18.45
C HIS A 14 0.46 24.13 19.23
N PHE A 15 1.41 23.37 18.67
CA PHE A 15 1.99 22.16 19.28
C PHE A 15 3.30 22.41 20.05
N VAL A 16 3.59 23.67 20.42
CA VAL A 16 4.63 24.10 21.39
C VAL A 16 6.07 24.22 20.83
N ASP A 17 6.83 25.20 21.35
CA ASP A 17 8.30 25.31 21.28
C ASP A 17 8.93 23.91 21.42
N PRO A 18 9.85 23.46 20.53
CA PRO A 18 10.22 22.05 20.43
C PRO A 18 10.88 21.56 21.74
N PRO A 19 10.18 20.79 22.61
CA PRO A 19 10.72 20.38 23.88
C PRO A 19 11.28 18.97 23.73
N ARG A 20 12.59 18.80 23.96
CA ARG A 20 13.26 17.49 24.13
C ARG A 20 13.00 16.49 22.98
N GLU A 21 13.56 15.30 23.13
CA GLU A 21 13.26 14.15 22.28
C GLU A 21 11.81 13.71 22.51
N LEU A 22 11.08 13.30 21.46
CA LEU A 22 9.68 12.85 21.56
C LEU A 22 9.61 11.33 21.40
N THR A 23 9.00 10.63 22.36
CA THR A 23 8.74 9.19 22.26
C THR A 23 7.42 8.89 21.55
N LEU A 24 7.26 7.67 21.02
CA LEU A 24 5.98 7.26 20.41
C LEU A 24 4.81 7.26 21.42
N THR A 25 5.09 7.04 22.71
CA THR A 25 4.07 7.13 23.77
C THR A 25 3.61 8.57 23.99
N GLU A 26 4.54 9.52 24.05
CA GLU A 26 4.20 10.95 24.17
C GLU A 26 3.46 11.46 22.93
N LEU A 27 3.80 10.95 21.74
CA LEU A 27 3.06 11.24 20.51
C LEU A 27 1.58 10.82 20.59
N ALA A 28 1.28 9.73 21.30
CA ALA A 28 -0.10 9.25 21.48
C ALA A 28 -0.93 10.12 22.44
N GLU A 29 -0.29 10.93 23.28
CA GLU A 29 -0.96 11.87 24.18
C GLU A 29 -1.26 13.22 23.50
N LEU A 30 -0.72 13.47 22.31
CA LEU A 30 -1.00 14.67 21.54
C LEU A 30 -2.37 14.60 20.89
N ASP A 31 -3.11 15.71 20.98
CA ASP A 31 -4.40 15.90 20.32
C ASP A 31 -4.19 16.11 18.82
N MET A 32 -4.09 15.02 18.06
CA MET A 32 -3.86 15.03 16.63
C MET A 32 -4.66 13.94 15.92
N PRO A 33 -5.02 14.14 14.63
CA PRO A 33 -5.78 13.16 13.87
C PRO A 33 -5.09 11.79 13.81
N ASP A 34 -5.88 10.73 13.98
CA ASP A 34 -5.39 9.35 13.98
C ASP A 34 -4.59 9.00 12.72
N PRO A 35 -5.02 9.40 11.50
CA PRO A 35 -4.26 9.09 10.29
C PRO A 35 -2.86 9.72 10.28
N LEU A 36 -2.74 10.95 10.78
CA LEU A 36 -1.46 11.65 10.88
C LEU A 36 -0.54 10.96 11.89
N ARG A 37 -1.08 10.56 13.05
CA ARG A 37 -0.31 9.85 14.06
C ARG A 37 0.22 8.52 13.54
N VAL A 38 -0.61 7.72 12.86
CA VAL A 38 -0.19 6.45 12.26
C VAL A 38 0.94 6.67 11.25
N ARG A 39 0.83 7.70 10.40
CA ARG A 39 1.88 8.03 9.42
C ARG A 39 3.18 8.45 10.10
N ILE A 40 3.12 9.29 11.13
CA ILE A 40 4.31 9.69 11.90
C ILE A 40 4.99 8.46 12.52
N VAL A 41 4.22 7.58 13.17
CA VAL A 41 4.75 6.34 13.77
C VAL A 41 5.46 5.51 12.70
N ALA A 42 4.84 5.29 11.54
CA ALA A 42 5.44 4.53 10.46
C ALA A 42 6.74 5.16 9.94
N THR A 43 6.78 6.48 9.76
CA THR A 43 7.98 7.21 9.36
C THR A 43 9.09 7.07 10.40
N VAL A 44 8.78 7.20 11.70
CA VAL A 44 9.76 7.04 12.78
C VAL A 44 10.31 5.62 12.86
N GLN A 45 9.44 4.62 12.75
CA GLN A 45 9.85 3.21 12.76
C GLN A 45 10.70 2.85 11.54
N HIS A 46 10.37 3.39 10.37
CA HIS A 46 11.20 3.25 9.18
C HIS A 46 12.60 3.85 9.40
N GLN A 47 12.67 5.10 9.89
CA GLN A 47 13.94 5.77 10.19
C GLN A 47 14.74 5.04 11.27
N ALA A 48 14.08 4.52 12.31
CA ALA A 48 14.73 3.74 13.36
C ALA A 48 15.32 2.44 12.80
N ARG A 49 14.58 1.75 11.93
CA ARG A 49 15.06 0.52 11.26
C ARG A 49 16.28 0.80 10.39
N THR A 50 16.25 1.86 9.59
CA THR A 50 17.35 2.19 8.66
C THR A 50 18.58 2.77 9.37
N ALA A 51 18.38 3.51 10.46
CA ALA A 51 19.49 4.09 11.25
C ALA A 51 20.13 3.09 12.22
N THR A 52 19.46 1.98 12.55
CA THR A 52 20.00 0.97 13.47
C THR A 52 20.98 0.05 12.74
N ILE A 53 22.25 0.45 12.79
CA ILE A 53 23.35 -0.27 12.12
C ILE A 53 23.77 -1.45 13.00
N GLN A 54 23.90 -2.63 12.38
CA GLN A 54 24.50 -3.80 13.02
C GLN A 54 25.98 -3.52 13.32
N ALA A 55 26.38 -3.58 14.58
CA ALA A 55 27.76 -3.32 14.97
C ALA A 55 28.67 -4.46 14.46
N ASP A 56 29.81 -4.09 13.89
CA ASP A 56 30.83 -5.06 13.51
C ASP A 56 31.48 -5.69 14.75
N SER A 57 31.88 -6.96 14.66
CA SER A 57 32.44 -7.72 15.78
C SER A 57 33.57 -8.61 15.32
N GLU A 58 34.74 -8.46 15.93
CA GLU A 58 35.89 -9.34 15.70
C GLU A 58 35.73 -10.72 16.37
N TRP A 59 34.74 -10.87 17.25
CA TRP A 59 34.52 -12.06 18.09
C TRP A 59 33.28 -12.88 17.68
N LEU A 60 32.39 -12.28 16.88
CA LEU A 60 31.15 -12.91 16.43
C LEU A 60 31.04 -12.75 14.91
N ASP A 61 30.71 -13.83 14.21
CA ASP A 61 30.43 -13.75 12.78
C ASP A 61 29.09 -13.05 12.55
N MET A 62 29.13 -11.73 12.37
CA MET A 62 27.95 -10.89 12.18
C MET A 62 27.22 -11.17 10.87
N ASN A 63 27.92 -11.80 9.90
CA ASN A 63 27.34 -12.20 8.62
C ASN A 63 26.65 -13.57 8.71
N HIS A 64 26.78 -14.30 9.81
CA HIS A 64 26.10 -15.58 9.95
C HIS A 64 24.57 -15.39 9.88
N PRO A 65 23.82 -16.15 9.06
CA PRO A 65 22.38 -15.95 8.83
C PRO A 65 21.55 -15.85 10.12
N ASN A 66 21.80 -16.73 11.09
CA ASN A 66 21.13 -16.70 12.39
C ASN A 66 21.43 -15.43 13.21
N VAL A 67 22.64 -14.86 13.12
CA VAL A 67 22.98 -13.62 13.84
C VAL A 67 22.24 -12.45 13.21
N TYR A 68 22.16 -12.41 11.88
CA TYR A 68 21.39 -11.41 11.14
C TYR A 68 19.89 -11.50 11.44
N ILE A 69 19.28 -12.69 11.37
CA ILE A 69 17.86 -12.90 11.70
C ILE A 69 17.56 -12.43 13.13
N ASN A 70 18.39 -12.83 14.10
CA ASN A 70 18.22 -12.40 15.49
C ASN A 70 18.39 -10.88 15.67
N TRP A 71 19.30 -10.26 14.92
CA TRP A 71 19.46 -8.81 14.91
C TRP A 71 18.22 -8.12 14.32
N MET A 72 17.70 -8.60 13.21
CA MET A 72 16.48 -8.05 12.58
C MET A 72 15.25 -8.21 13.46
N ASN A 73 15.11 -9.34 14.15
CA ASN A 73 14.06 -9.55 15.15
C ASN A 73 14.24 -8.57 16.31
N PHE A 74 15.46 -8.43 16.84
CA PHE A 74 15.75 -7.45 17.88
C PHE A 74 15.36 -6.04 17.47
N VAL A 75 15.75 -5.58 16.27
CA VAL A 75 15.39 -4.25 15.77
C VAL A 75 13.86 -4.12 15.69
N THR A 76 13.18 -5.11 15.09
CA THR A 76 11.74 -5.09 14.86
C THR A 76 10.94 -5.06 16.17
N ASP A 77 11.30 -5.90 17.13
CA ASP A 77 10.62 -6.01 18.45
C ASP A 77 10.72 -4.72 19.27
N HIS A 78 11.75 -3.90 19.01
CA HIS A 78 12.01 -2.69 19.77
C HIS A 78 11.62 -1.40 19.04
N LEU A 79 11.05 -1.48 17.83
CA LEU A 79 10.58 -0.30 17.08
C LEU A 79 9.51 0.50 17.81
N THR A 80 8.75 -0.12 18.72
CA THR A 80 7.76 0.54 19.57
C THR A 80 8.38 1.51 20.58
N TYR A 81 9.67 1.34 20.92
CA TYR A 81 10.43 2.22 21.80
C TYR A 81 11.22 3.28 21.03
N ALA A 82 11.00 3.43 19.72
CA ALA A 82 11.63 4.46 18.92
C ALA A 82 11.30 5.86 19.46
N LYS A 83 12.22 6.80 19.20
CA LYS A 83 12.07 8.20 19.58
C LYS A 83 12.48 9.09 18.42
N ILE A 84 11.88 10.26 18.36
CA ILE A 84 12.22 11.31 17.40
C ILE A 84 13.26 12.22 18.05
N PRO A 85 14.51 12.24 17.55
CA PRO A 85 15.50 13.16 18.08
C PRO A 85 15.06 14.60 17.77
N GLN A 86 15.33 15.52 18.70
CA GLN A 86 14.85 16.91 18.63
C GLN A 86 15.16 17.59 17.28
N ALA A 87 16.33 17.30 16.69
CA ALA A 87 16.76 17.86 15.42
C ALA A 87 15.89 17.44 14.22
N TYR A 88 15.18 16.32 14.33
CA TYR A 88 14.39 15.73 13.24
C TYR A 88 12.88 15.82 13.46
N VAL A 89 12.42 16.29 14.63
CA VAL A 89 10.98 16.40 14.95
C VAL A 89 10.22 17.08 13.83
N ARG A 90 10.64 18.29 13.44
CA ARG A 90 9.97 19.03 12.37
C ARG A 90 10.01 18.30 11.02
N THR A 91 11.16 17.75 10.64
CA THR A 91 11.31 17.07 9.34
C THR A 91 10.44 15.82 9.24
N VAL A 92 10.38 15.02 10.31
CA VAL A 92 9.54 13.81 10.35
C VAL A 92 8.06 14.18 10.27
N LEU A 93 7.66 15.22 10.98
CA LEU A 93 6.29 15.71 11.00
C LEU A 93 5.85 16.30 9.65
N ASP A 94 6.68 17.16 9.06
CA ASP A 94 6.43 17.78 7.76
C ASP A 94 6.32 16.69 6.67
N SER A 95 7.24 15.72 6.67
CA SER A 95 7.21 14.58 5.73
C SER A 95 5.97 13.70 5.91
N ALA A 96 5.61 13.33 7.14
CA ALA A 96 4.42 12.51 7.39
C ALA A 96 3.13 13.23 6.98
N LEU A 97 3.06 14.55 7.16
CA LEU A 97 1.91 15.33 6.75
C LEU A 97 1.82 15.50 5.23
N GLU A 98 2.95 15.72 4.56
CA GLU A 98 3.02 15.74 3.10
C GLU A 98 2.53 14.41 2.51
N ASP A 99 3.05 13.28 2.99
CA ASP A 99 2.63 11.95 2.56
C ASP A 99 1.13 11.71 2.76
N LEU A 100 0.58 12.16 3.90
CA LEU A 100 -0.83 11.99 4.22
C LEU A 100 -1.72 12.82 3.31
N VAL A 101 -1.36 14.09 3.08
CA VAL A 101 -2.11 14.96 2.16
C VAL A 101 -2.06 14.39 0.75
N GLU A 102 -0.89 13.94 0.30
CA GLU A 102 -0.74 13.34 -1.03
C GLU A 102 -1.58 12.06 -1.15
N CYS A 103 -1.62 11.22 -0.11
CA CYS A 103 -2.50 10.04 -0.09
C CYS A 103 -4.00 10.38 -0.09
N CYS A 104 -4.41 11.53 0.45
CA CYS A 104 -5.80 11.98 0.38
C CYS A 104 -6.16 12.55 -0.99
N VAL A 105 -5.25 13.29 -1.62
CA VAL A 105 -5.51 14.03 -2.87
C VAL A 105 -5.24 13.18 -4.11
N HIS A 106 -4.17 12.39 -4.08
CA HIS A 106 -3.69 11.52 -5.16
C HIS A 106 -3.54 10.06 -4.70
N PRO A 107 -4.61 9.42 -4.19
CA PRO A 107 -4.52 8.06 -3.67
C PRO A 107 -4.01 7.05 -4.70
N ARG A 108 -4.23 7.25 -6.02
CA ARG A 108 -3.78 6.26 -7.00
C ARG A 108 -2.27 6.17 -7.10
N THR A 109 -1.56 7.29 -7.03
CA THR A 109 -0.10 7.33 -7.16
C THR A 109 0.57 7.25 -5.79
N ALA A 110 0.08 8.01 -4.82
CA ALA A 110 0.72 8.14 -3.51
C ALA A 110 0.78 6.81 -2.74
N ILE A 111 -0.28 6.00 -2.80
CA ILE A 111 -0.31 4.68 -2.14
C ILE A 111 0.78 3.77 -2.70
N VAL A 112 0.94 3.76 -4.02
CA VAL A 112 1.96 2.96 -4.71
C VAL A 112 3.35 3.50 -4.43
N ASP A 113 3.54 4.82 -4.49
CA ASP A 113 4.81 5.46 -4.21
C ASP A 113 5.29 5.19 -2.78
N LEU A 114 4.37 5.17 -1.79
CA LEU A 114 4.72 4.78 -0.43
C LEU A 114 5.10 3.30 -0.30
N CYS A 115 4.48 2.41 -1.08
CA CYS A 115 4.79 0.98 -1.05
C CYS A 115 6.12 0.64 -1.73
N PHE A 116 6.45 1.31 -2.85
CA PHE A 116 7.59 0.97 -3.70
C PHE A 116 8.77 1.94 -3.56
N GLY A 117 8.51 3.18 -3.15
CA GLY A 117 9.48 4.27 -3.21
C GLY A 117 10.00 4.48 -4.64
N GLU A 118 11.32 4.59 -4.76
CA GLU A 118 12.02 4.73 -6.04
C GLU A 118 12.17 3.40 -6.79
N ARG A 119 11.88 2.25 -6.16
CA ARG A 119 12.03 0.93 -6.79
C ARG A 119 10.89 0.66 -7.77
N THR A 120 11.19 -0.03 -8.87
CA THR A 120 10.19 -0.48 -9.85
C THR A 120 9.52 -1.79 -9.46
N GLU A 121 10.15 -2.56 -8.58
CA GLU A 121 9.66 -3.85 -8.09
C GLU A 121 10.07 -4.08 -6.62
N ARG A 122 9.27 -4.88 -5.92
CA ARG A 122 9.51 -5.30 -4.53
C ARG A 122 8.86 -6.67 -4.29
N SER A 123 9.32 -7.41 -3.28
CA SER A 123 8.64 -8.64 -2.90
C SER A 123 7.25 -8.35 -2.34
N PHE A 124 6.32 -9.29 -2.49
CA PHE A 124 4.97 -9.16 -1.96
C PHE A 124 4.96 -8.86 -0.45
N ALA A 125 5.82 -9.52 0.33
CA ALA A 125 5.92 -9.26 1.77
C ALA A 125 6.40 -7.84 2.11
N GLU A 126 7.32 -7.28 1.32
CA GLU A 126 7.73 -5.88 1.48
C GLU A 126 6.59 -4.92 1.15
N VAL A 127 5.83 -5.20 0.09
CA VAL A 127 4.66 -4.38 -0.32
C VAL A 127 3.56 -4.47 0.73
N GLU A 128 3.24 -5.67 1.23
CA GLU A 128 2.25 -5.88 2.28
C GLU A 128 2.64 -5.13 3.56
N LEU A 129 3.91 -5.25 3.99
CA LEU A 129 4.41 -4.54 5.17
C LEU A 129 4.35 -3.01 4.98
N ALA A 130 4.74 -2.51 3.81
CA ALA A 130 4.69 -1.08 3.51
C ALA A 130 3.25 -0.56 3.44
N SER A 131 2.31 -1.37 2.96
CA SER A 131 0.90 -1.00 2.85
C SER A 131 0.24 -0.74 4.22
N ARG A 132 0.73 -1.38 5.29
CA ARG A 132 0.27 -1.15 6.68
C ARG A 132 0.60 0.26 7.19
N ALA A 133 1.55 0.95 6.56
CA ALA A 133 1.93 2.32 6.89
C ALA A 133 1.01 3.38 6.25
N ILE A 134 -0.02 2.96 5.51
CA ILE A 134 -0.95 3.84 4.79
C ILE A 134 -2.25 3.95 5.60
N PRO A 135 -2.50 5.11 6.24
CA PRO A 135 -3.59 5.25 7.21
C PRO A 135 -4.95 5.59 6.59
N VAL A 136 -5.00 5.82 5.28
CA VAL A 136 -6.19 6.28 4.54
C VAL A 136 -6.47 5.33 3.37
N HIS A 137 -7.72 5.33 2.89
CA HIS A 137 -8.14 4.48 1.76
C HIS A 137 -7.84 2.98 1.96
N GLU A 138 -8.09 2.45 3.17
CA GLU A 138 -7.80 1.06 3.55
C GLU A 138 -8.38 0.02 2.58
N ASP A 139 -9.54 0.29 2.01
CA ASP A 139 -10.19 -0.53 0.99
C ASP A 139 -9.47 -0.52 -0.37
N LEU A 140 -8.90 0.62 -0.80
CA LEU A 140 -8.05 0.66 -2.00
C LEU A 140 -6.76 -0.12 -1.77
N VAL A 141 -6.16 0.04 -0.59
CA VAL A 141 -4.98 -0.72 -0.18
C VAL A 141 -5.27 -2.22 -0.19
N LYS A 142 -6.37 -2.65 0.45
CA LYS A 142 -6.82 -4.05 0.43
C LYS A 142 -7.08 -4.55 -0.98
N ALA A 143 -7.78 -3.77 -1.81
CA ALA A 143 -8.07 -4.16 -3.18
C ALA A 143 -6.79 -4.34 -4.01
N MET A 144 -5.79 -3.49 -3.81
CA MET A 144 -4.47 -3.62 -4.43
C MET A 144 -3.79 -4.93 -3.99
N ILE A 145 -3.69 -5.17 -2.68
CA ILE A 145 -3.04 -6.38 -2.15
C ILE A 145 -3.73 -7.66 -2.65
N THR A 146 -5.07 -7.71 -2.60
CA THR A 146 -5.85 -8.87 -3.09
C THR A 146 -5.68 -9.07 -4.60
N ALA A 147 -5.62 -7.99 -5.38
CA ALA A 147 -5.43 -8.08 -6.82
C ALA A 147 -4.02 -8.60 -7.19
N ILE A 148 -3.01 -8.16 -6.46
CA ILE A 148 -1.63 -8.64 -6.62
C ILE A 148 -1.54 -10.12 -6.24
N GLU A 149 -2.11 -10.50 -5.09
CA GLU A 149 -2.20 -11.89 -4.62
C GLU A 149 -2.89 -12.81 -5.64
N GLY A 150 -3.99 -12.36 -6.24
CA GLY A 150 -4.73 -13.15 -7.24
C GLY A 150 -4.06 -13.23 -8.62
N SER A 151 -2.99 -12.47 -8.87
CA SER A 151 -2.32 -12.39 -10.18
C SER A 151 -1.10 -13.30 -10.33
N GLY A 152 -0.62 -13.90 -9.23
CA GLY A 152 0.55 -14.79 -9.21
C GLY A 152 0.27 -16.20 -9.72
N ALA A 153 1.26 -16.80 -10.39
CA ALA A 153 1.23 -18.21 -10.81
C ALA A 153 1.19 -19.18 -9.61
N ASP A 154 1.62 -18.72 -8.43
CA ASP A 154 1.71 -19.48 -7.18
C ASP A 154 0.57 -19.18 -6.19
N ALA A 155 -0.57 -18.65 -6.67
CA ALA A 155 -1.74 -18.34 -5.85
C ALA A 155 -2.17 -19.56 -5.01
N GLY A 156 -1.92 -19.50 -3.70
CA GLY A 156 -2.29 -20.55 -2.73
C GLY A 156 -1.13 -21.15 -1.92
N ASP A 157 0.14 -20.88 -2.23
CA ASP A 157 1.29 -21.22 -1.38
C ASP A 157 1.91 -19.95 -0.74
N PRO A 158 1.68 -19.71 0.57
CA PRO A 158 2.08 -18.47 1.22
C PRO A 158 3.60 -18.25 1.27
N ALA A 159 4.40 -19.33 1.22
CA ALA A 159 5.86 -19.21 1.24
C ALA A 159 6.38 -18.68 -0.11
N LYS A 160 5.85 -19.19 -1.22
CA LYS A 160 6.19 -18.74 -2.58
C LYS A 160 5.64 -17.37 -2.89
N GLN A 161 4.44 -17.09 -2.39
CA GLN A 161 3.78 -15.79 -2.54
C GLN A 161 4.55 -14.66 -1.85
N SER A 162 5.13 -14.91 -0.67
CA SER A 162 5.93 -13.91 0.06
C SER A 162 7.14 -13.41 -0.74
N GLY A 163 7.78 -14.30 -1.51
CA GLY A 163 8.95 -13.99 -2.34
C GLY A 163 8.60 -13.50 -3.74
N GLN A 164 7.32 -13.52 -4.14
CA GLN A 164 6.90 -13.09 -5.46
C GLN A 164 7.23 -11.61 -5.68
N MET A 165 7.94 -11.32 -6.77
CA MET A 165 8.23 -9.95 -7.17
C MET A 165 6.98 -9.30 -7.75
N VAL A 166 6.60 -8.18 -7.17
CA VAL A 166 5.47 -7.35 -7.58
C VAL A 166 6.01 -6.16 -8.36
N GLN A 167 5.46 -5.88 -9.53
CA GLN A 167 5.80 -4.70 -10.31
C GLN A 167 4.98 -3.49 -9.85
N LYS A 168 5.63 -2.33 -9.75
CA LYS A 168 4.99 -1.06 -9.38
C LYS A 168 3.82 -0.71 -10.31
N ASN A 169 3.97 -0.98 -11.60
CA ASN A 169 2.94 -0.72 -12.61
C ASN A 169 1.70 -1.61 -12.43
N ASP A 170 1.88 -2.85 -11.98
CA ASP A 170 0.75 -3.76 -11.74
C ASP A 170 -0.05 -3.34 -10.51
N ALA A 171 0.65 -2.91 -9.45
CA ALA A 171 0.05 -2.30 -8.27
C ALA A 171 -0.71 -1.01 -8.63
N GLN A 172 -0.12 -0.14 -9.45
CA GLN A 172 -0.76 1.07 -9.98
C GLN A 172 -2.06 0.75 -10.72
N ALA A 173 -2.01 -0.21 -11.65
CA ALA A 173 -3.17 -0.63 -12.41
C ALA A 173 -4.24 -1.28 -11.51
N ALA A 174 -3.84 -1.99 -10.44
CA ALA A 174 -4.76 -2.55 -9.47
C ALA A 174 -5.53 -1.47 -8.69
N ILE A 175 -4.83 -0.46 -8.18
CA ILE A 175 -5.48 0.66 -7.48
C ILE A 175 -6.39 1.43 -8.42
N GLU A 176 -5.92 1.77 -9.62
CA GLU A 176 -6.73 2.54 -10.57
C GLU A 176 -8.04 1.81 -10.90
N ARG A 177 -7.97 0.49 -11.12
CA ARG A 177 -9.15 -0.33 -11.41
C ARG A 177 -10.10 -0.44 -10.22
N ALA A 178 -9.57 -0.54 -9.00
CA ALA A 178 -10.36 -0.56 -7.77
C ALA A 178 -11.05 0.78 -7.52
N ASP A 179 -10.32 1.88 -7.67
CA ASP A 179 -10.83 3.24 -7.52
C ASP A 179 -11.92 3.56 -8.56
N GLN A 180 -11.67 3.26 -9.84
CA GLN A 180 -12.69 3.41 -10.89
C GLN A 180 -13.95 2.60 -10.58
N ALA A 181 -13.81 1.38 -10.04
CA ALA A 181 -14.96 0.55 -9.69
C ALA A 181 -15.80 1.15 -8.55
N LEU A 182 -15.20 1.89 -7.61
CA LEU A 182 -15.90 2.55 -6.52
C LEU A 182 -16.77 3.72 -6.99
N PHE A 183 -16.30 4.48 -7.98
CA PHE A 183 -17.02 5.66 -8.48
C PHE A 183 -17.95 5.36 -9.67
N LYS A 184 -17.85 4.17 -10.26
CA LYS A 184 -18.65 3.78 -11.42
C LYS A 184 -20.15 3.74 -11.10
N GLY A 185 -20.90 4.64 -11.73
CA GLY A 185 -22.36 4.69 -11.63
C GLY A 185 -22.87 5.31 -10.33
N VAL A 186 -21.99 5.90 -9.52
CA VAL A 186 -22.36 6.67 -8.32
C VAL A 186 -22.61 8.12 -8.72
N THR A 187 -23.76 8.68 -8.37
CA THR A 187 -24.16 10.03 -8.77
C THR A 187 -24.85 10.81 -7.64
N GLY A 188 -24.97 12.13 -7.81
CA GLY A 188 -25.67 13.01 -6.89
C GLY A 188 -25.21 12.95 -5.43
N ALA A 189 -26.16 12.77 -4.52
CA ALA A 189 -25.90 12.77 -3.08
C ALA A 189 -25.00 11.60 -2.62
N GLU A 190 -25.06 10.45 -3.31
CA GLU A 190 -24.20 9.30 -3.00
C GLU A 190 -22.74 9.60 -3.35
N LEU A 191 -22.50 10.25 -4.50
CA LEU A 191 -21.17 10.69 -4.92
C LEU A 191 -20.61 11.70 -3.93
N ALA A 192 -21.42 12.68 -3.55
CA ALA A 192 -21.03 13.72 -2.60
C ALA A 192 -20.65 13.13 -1.23
N SER A 193 -21.48 12.21 -0.70
CA SER A 193 -21.22 11.54 0.57
C SER A 193 -19.95 10.68 0.49
N LEU A 194 -19.73 9.99 -0.63
CA LEU A 194 -18.53 9.18 -0.82
C LEU A 194 -17.27 10.05 -0.82
N ILE A 195 -17.27 11.18 -1.54
CA ILE A 195 -16.12 12.09 -1.61
C ILE A 195 -15.81 12.69 -0.24
N VAL A 196 -16.84 13.17 0.48
CA VAL A 196 -16.65 13.70 1.84
C VAL A 196 -16.12 12.63 2.80
N GLN A 197 -16.59 11.38 2.68
CA GLN A 197 -16.08 10.28 3.49
C GLN A 197 -14.60 10.00 3.17
N ARG A 198 -14.21 10.04 1.90
CA ARG A 198 -12.83 9.80 1.45
C ARG A 198 -11.87 10.89 1.89
N LEU A 199 -12.32 12.15 1.81
CA LEU A 199 -11.54 13.32 2.21
C LEU A 199 -11.68 13.66 3.71
N ALA A 200 -12.40 12.85 4.50
CA ALA A 200 -12.60 13.09 5.92
C ALA A 200 -11.29 13.36 6.71
N PRO A 201 -10.17 12.64 6.47
CA PRO A 201 -8.89 12.94 7.10
C PRO A 201 -8.37 14.35 6.75
N LEU A 202 -8.56 14.79 5.50
CA LEU A 202 -8.16 16.12 5.05
C LEU A 202 -9.01 17.22 5.70
N PHE A 203 -10.31 17.01 5.84
CA PHE A 203 -11.18 17.91 6.60
C PHE A 203 -10.76 18.02 8.06
N GLU A 204 -10.43 16.90 8.71
CA GLU A 204 -9.98 16.89 10.11
C GLU A 204 -8.68 17.68 10.30
N LEU A 205 -7.72 17.51 9.37
CA LEU A 205 -6.47 18.26 9.36
C LEU A 205 -6.67 19.76 9.15
N CYS A 206 -7.60 20.13 8.29
CA CYS A 206 -7.84 21.52 7.87
C CYS A 206 -9.02 22.20 8.61
N LYS A 207 -9.37 21.71 9.81
CA LYS A 207 -10.43 22.26 10.69
C LYS A 207 -11.80 22.39 10.00
N ASP A 208 -12.22 21.30 9.37
CA ASP A 208 -13.49 21.15 8.64
C ASP A 208 -13.63 22.05 7.41
N SER A 209 -12.52 22.57 6.86
CA SER A 209 -12.51 23.34 5.61
C SER A 209 -11.40 22.87 4.67
N VAL A 210 -11.66 22.69 3.39
CA VAL A 210 -10.69 22.17 2.41
C VAL A 210 -10.53 23.16 1.25
N ASP A 211 -9.28 23.41 0.85
CA ASP A 211 -8.97 24.28 -0.28
C ASP A 211 -9.55 23.71 -1.60
N PRO A 212 -10.16 24.55 -2.45
CA PRO A 212 -10.71 24.12 -3.74
C PRO A 212 -9.72 23.34 -4.60
N THR A 213 -8.43 23.66 -4.54
CA THR A 213 -7.38 22.98 -5.31
C THR A 213 -7.28 21.50 -4.94
N PHE A 214 -7.36 21.15 -3.65
CA PHE A 214 -7.30 19.74 -3.25
C PHE A 214 -8.52 18.96 -3.72
N LEU A 215 -9.69 19.60 -3.58
CA LEU A 215 -10.95 19.00 -3.98
C LEU A 215 -11.01 18.82 -5.50
N SER A 216 -10.60 19.84 -6.28
CA SER A 216 -10.56 19.76 -7.74
C SER A 216 -9.63 18.66 -8.21
N THR A 217 -8.40 18.61 -7.66
CA THR A 217 -7.41 17.59 -8.03
C THR A 217 -7.87 16.18 -7.69
N PHE A 218 -8.47 15.96 -6.52
CA PHE A 218 -9.03 14.65 -6.17
C PHE A 218 -10.14 14.22 -7.13
N VAL A 219 -11.02 15.15 -7.49
CA VAL A 219 -12.19 14.91 -8.36
C VAL A 219 -11.78 14.68 -9.81
N GLU A 220 -10.79 15.43 -10.30
CA GLU A 220 -10.16 15.24 -11.61
C GLU A 220 -9.58 13.83 -11.71
N GLU A 221 -8.87 13.36 -10.67
CA GLU A 221 -8.35 12.00 -10.64
C GLU A 221 -9.49 10.97 -10.80
N LYS A 222 -10.69 11.23 -10.27
CA LYS A 222 -11.85 10.33 -10.42
C LYS A 222 -12.51 10.38 -11.81
N GLY A 223 -12.07 11.28 -12.68
CA GLY A 223 -12.57 11.44 -14.05
C GLY A 223 -13.74 12.40 -14.19
N PHE A 224 -13.98 13.26 -13.19
CA PHE A 224 -15.01 14.30 -13.24
C PHE A 224 -14.38 15.65 -13.62
N ASP A 225 -13.78 15.72 -14.81
CA ASP A 225 -12.99 16.87 -15.26
C ASP A 225 -13.79 18.19 -15.25
N GLU A 226 -15.04 18.18 -15.70
CA GLU A 226 -15.89 19.38 -15.76
C GLU A 226 -16.18 19.93 -14.35
N LEU A 227 -16.45 19.04 -13.40
CA LEU A 227 -16.67 19.39 -12.01
C LEU A 227 -15.38 19.91 -11.35
N ALA A 228 -14.24 19.30 -11.64
CA ALA A 228 -12.95 19.80 -11.18
C ALA A 228 -12.69 21.24 -11.65
N HIS A 229 -12.92 21.53 -12.94
CA HIS A 229 -12.80 22.88 -13.49
C HIS A 229 -13.80 23.87 -12.88
N GLN A 230 -14.98 23.42 -12.46
CA GLN A 230 -15.95 24.25 -11.75
C GLN A 230 -15.47 24.56 -10.33
N ILE A 231 -14.91 23.58 -9.61
CA ILE A 231 -14.37 23.74 -8.25
C ILE A 231 -13.19 24.72 -8.25
N GLU A 232 -12.30 24.68 -9.24
CA GLU A 232 -11.14 25.57 -9.34
C GLU A 232 -11.50 27.07 -9.45
N GLN A 233 -12.73 27.38 -9.87
CA GLN A 233 -13.21 28.76 -9.96
C GLN A 233 -13.53 29.36 -8.58
N TYR A 234 -13.68 28.52 -7.56
CA TYR A 234 -13.86 28.97 -6.20
C TYR A 234 -12.52 29.31 -5.56
N HIS A 235 -12.51 30.38 -4.76
CA HIS A 235 -11.32 30.84 -4.03
C HIS A 235 -11.48 30.72 -2.52
N GLU A 236 -12.67 30.33 -2.04
CA GLU A 236 -12.96 30.14 -0.63
C GLU A 236 -12.91 28.64 -0.30
N PRO A 237 -12.37 28.25 0.88
CA PRO A 237 -12.39 26.86 1.33
C PRO A 237 -13.80 26.30 1.48
N PHE A 238 -13.98 25.03 1.14
CA PHE A 238 -15.25 24.32 1.27
C PHE A 238 -15.34 23.60 2.60
N SER A 239 -16.49 23.73 3.28
CA SER A 239 -16.91 22.84 4.35
C SER A 239 -17.55 21.56 3.80
N LYS A 240 -17.71 20.55 4.66
CA LYS A 240 -18.36 19.27 4.30
C LYS A 240 -19.75 19.47 3.70
N ASP A 241 -20.55 20.37 4.29
CA ASP A 241 -21.92 20.65 3.84
C ASP A 241 -21.94 21.36 2.49
N GLU A 242 -21.00 22.27 2.24
CA GLU A 242 -20.88 22.97 0.95
C GLU A 242 -20.44 22.03 -0.17
N VAL A 243 -19.56 21.06 0.11
CA VAL A 243 -19.25 19.99 -0.85
C VAL A 243 -20.49 19.17 -1.17
N ILE A 244 -21.27 18.78 -0.16
CA ILE A 244 -22.50 18.01 -0.38
C ILE A 244 -23.48 18.79 -1.27
N GLN A 245 -23.65 20.08 -0.99
CA GLN A 245 -24.50 20.96 -1.77
C GLN A 245 -24.01 21.09 -3.22
N LEU A 246 -22.74 21.40 -3.43
CA LEU A 246 -22.15 21.59 -4.76
C LEU A 246 -22.35 20.38 -5.67
N PHE A 247 -22.07 19.18 -5.15
CA PHE A 247 -22.18 17.94 -5.93
C PHE A 247 -23.63 17.55 -6.22
N THR A 248 -24.55 17.87 -5.30
CA THR A 248 -25.98 17.64 -5.52
C THR A 248 -26.52 18.59 -6.58
N GLU A 249 -26.13 19.87 -6.55
CA GLU A 249 -26.51 20.87 -7.55
C GLU A 249 -25.94 20.56 -8.93
N TRP A 250 -24.68 20.14 -9.01
CA TRP A 250 -24.04 19.73 -10.26
C TRP A 250 -24.78 18.56 -10.91
N ASN A 251 -25.11 17.53 -10.13
CA ASN A 251 -25.85 16.37 -10.63
C ASN A 251 -27.27 16.71 -11.10
N ASP A 252 -27.96 17.61 -10.41
CA ASP A 252 -29.28 18.10 -10.83
C ASP A 252 -29.21 18.88 -12.15
N GLU A 253 -28.12 19.61 -12.38
CA GLU A 253 -27.89 20.37 -13.61
C GLU A 253 -27.52 19.45 -14.78
N GLU A 254 -26.65 18.45 -14.58
CA GLU A 254 -26.37 17.42 -15.59
C GLU A 254 -27.66 16.69 -16.00
N ALA A 255 -28.47 16.28 -15.03
CA ALA A 255 -29.74 15.60 -15.29
C ALA A 255 -30.73 16.47 -16.08
N ARG A 256 -30.67 17.81 -15.96
CA ARG A 256 -31.48 18.73 -16.77
C ARG A 256 -30.96 18.84 -18.19
N GLN A 257 -29.65 18.93 -18.37
CA GLN A 257 -29.02 19.04 -19.69
C GLN A 257 -29.18 17.76 -20.51
N GLU A 258 -29.14 16.58 -19.89
CA GLU A 258 -29.43 15.31 -20.55
C GLU A 258 -30.91 15.18 -20.96
N ASN A 259 -31.82 15.78 -20.19
CA ASN A 259 -33.27 15.73 -20.43
C ASN A 259 -33.81 16.89 -21.27
N GLU A 260 -32.99 17.86 -21.69
CA GLU A 260 -33.41 18.85 -22.69
C GLU A 260 -33.52 18.17 -24.07
N PRO A 261 -34.74 18.02 -24.63
CA PRO A 261 -34.87 17.54 -26.00
C PRO A 261 -34.16 18.54 -26.92
N ASN A 262 -33.23 18.04 -27.73
CA ASN A 262 -32.47 18.78 -28.72
C ASN A 262 -33.40 19.48 -29.75
N LEU A 263 -34.00 20.60 -29.36
CA LEU A 263 -34.99 21.39 -30.09
C LEU A 263 -34.30 22.58 -30.77
N GLN A 264 -33.14 22.34 -31.41
CA GLN A 264 -32.43 23.38 -32.14
C GLN A 264 -31.60 22.85 -33.31
N ARG A 265 -32.22 22.02 -34.16
CA ARG A 265 -31.79 21.84 -35.57
C ARG A 265 -32.97 21.65 -36.51
N GLN A 266 -33.84 22.65 -36.60
CA GLN A 266 -34.73 22.82 -37.75
C GLN A 266 -35.14 24.29 -37.82
N ASP A 267 -34.29 25.11 -38.41
CA ASP A 267 -34.71 26.24 -39.25
C ASP A 267 -33.48 26.93 -39.86
N ALA A 268 -33.11 26.48 -41.06
CA ALA A 268 -32.49 27.31 -42.10
C ALA A 268 -32.50 26.55 -43.44
N SER A 269 -33.70 26.21 -43.93
CA SER A 269 -33.88 26.04 -45.38
C SER A 269 -33.86 27.41 -46.03
N VAL A 270 -32.71 27.81 -46.57
CA VAL A 270 -32.63 28.77 -47.67
C VAL A 270 -31.64 28.23 -48.69
N SER A 271 -32.16 27.63 -49.76
CA SER A 271 -31.42 27.46 -51.02
C SER A 271 -31.23 28.83 -51.69
N PRO A 272 -30.13 28.99 -52.45
CA PRO A 272 -30.34 29.29 -53.86
C PRO A 272 -29.51 28.41 -54.81
N GLU A 273 -29.96 28.47 -56.05
CA GLU A 273 -29.77 27.60 -57.21
C GLU A 273 -28.34 27.42 -57.79
N GLN A 274 -28.15 26.20 -58.32
CA GLN A 274 -27.58 25.79 -59.63
C GLN A 274 -26.17 26.24 -60.06
N VAL A 275 -25.29 25.26 -60.36
CA VAL A 275 -24.64 24.83 -61.64
C VAL A 275 -23.49 23.87 -61.28
N ASP A 276 -23.08 22.80 -61.97
CA ASP A 276 -23.40 22.13 -63.24
C ASP A 276 -22.70 20.74 -63.21
N SER A 277 -23.29 19.74 -63.91
CA SER A 277 -22.65 18.64 -64.67
C SER A 277 -21.60 17.67 -64.05
N VAL A 278 -21.88 16.35 -64.09
CA VAL A 278 -21.33 15.32 -65.02
C VAL A 278 -21.48 13.88 -64.44
N ASP A 279 -22.43 13.13 -65.01
CA ASP A 279 -22.31 11.79 -65.64
C ASP A 279 -21.55 10.62 -64.94
N ARG A 280 -22.27 9.61 -64.43
CA ARG A 280 -22.29 8.21 -64.97
C ARG A 280 -22.98 7.20 -64.03
N ALA A 281 -23.91 6.41 -64.62
CA ALA A 281 -24.09 4.94 -64.59
C ALA A 281 -23.81 4.19 -63.26
N ASP A 282 -24.58 3.20 -62.80
CA ASP A 282 -25.62 2.32 -63.34
C ASP A 282 -26.23 1.54 -62.16
N ASP A 283 -27.37 0.91 -62.43
CA ASP A 283 -27.93 -0.29 -61.78
C ASP A 283 -28.71 -0.24 -60.44
N SER A 284 -30.04 -0.27 -60.64
CA SER A 284 -30.96 -1.36 -60.23
C SER A 284 -31.27 -1.62 -58.73
N TYR A 285 -32.31 -0.94 -58.24
CA TYR A 285 -33.59 -1.40 -57.61
C TYR A 285 -33.83 -2.92 -57.32
N PRO A 286 -34.86 -3.34 -56.51
CA PRO A 286 -35.86 -2.57 -55.71
C PRO A 286 -36.34 -3.16 -54.32
N VAL A 287 -36.86 -2.27 -53.45
CA VAL A 287 -38.20 -2.29 -52.77
C VAL A 287 -38.56 -3.31 -51.65
N HIS A 288 -38.75 -2.75 -50.43
CA HIS A 288 -39.86 -2.92 -49.43
C HIS A 288 -40.01 -4.24 -48.61
N PRO A 289 -40.86 -4.30 -47.56
CA PRO A 289 -40.89 -3.51 -46.30
C PRO A 289 -41.43 -4.37 -45.11
N SER A 290 -42.06 -3.70 -44.14
CA SER A 290 -43.04 -4.21 -43.16
C SER A 290 -42.48 -4.67 -41.82
N ASP A 291 -42.74 -3.90 -40.77
CA ASP A 291 -43.95 -3.91 -39.92
C ASP A 291 -43.86 -5.10 -38.96
N THR A 292 -43.81 -4.94 -37.65
CA THR A 292 -44.92 -4.58 -36.75
C THR A 292 -44.32 -4.67 -35.34
N GLU A 293 -44.46 -3.65 -34.49
CA GLU A 293 -45.45 -3.63 -33.40
C GLU A 293 -45.59 -4.98 -32.69
N ASP A 294 -45.13 -5.07 -31.44
CA ASP A 294 -46.11 -5.34 -30.38
C ASP A 294 -45.66 -4.85 -29.00
N THR A 295 -46.68 -4.38 -28.32
CA THR A 295 -46.78 -3.56 -27.12
C THR A 295 -47.12 -4.41 -25.89
N ILE A 296 -46.82 -3.87 -24.68
CA ILE A 296 -47.61 -4.02 -23.42
C ILE A 296 -47.43 -5.41 -22.72
N ASP A 297 -47.34 -5.60 -21.39
CA ASP A 297 -47.92 -4.90 -20.24
C ASP A 297 -47.17 -5.13 -18.90
N THR A 298 -47.60 -4.29 -17.98
CA THR A 298 -47.34 -4.03 -16.56
C THR A 298 -47.86 -5.10 -15.58
N GLN A 299 -47.29 -5.11 -14.36
CA GLN A 299 -47.81 -5.51 -13.01
C GLN A 299 -46.83 -6.45 -12.30
N GLY A 300 -46.47 -6.33 -11.02
CA GLY A 300 -46.90 -5.53 -9.88
C GLY A 300 -46.48 -6.27 -8.59
N GLU A 301 -46.39 -5.56 -7.45
CA GLU A 301 -46.30 -6.07 -6.05
C GLU A 301 -44.94 -6.67 -5.60
N SER A 302 -44.40 -6.50 -4.39
CA SER A 302 -44.72 -5.76 -3.16
C SER A 302 -43.52 -5.91 -2.19
N ALA A 303 -43.29 -4.91 -1.32
CA ALA A 303 -42.30 -4.94 -0.23
C ALA A 303 -42.63 -5.96 0.88
N PRO A 304 -41.68 -6.24 1.79
CA PRO A 304 -42.02 -6.01 3.20
C PRO A 304 -40.87 -5.46 4.10
N ASN A 305 -41.21 -4.36 4.78
CA ASN A 305 -40.93 -3.95 6.17
C ASN A 305 -39.79 -4.57 7.01
N HIS A 306 -38.95 -3.64 7.52
CA HIS A 306 -38.20 -3.70 8.78
C HIS A 306 -39.08 -3.92 10.03
N PRO A 307 -38.44 -4.28 11.15
CA PRO A 307 -38.71 -3.57 12.40
C PRO A 307 -37.46 -2.97 13.04
N ALA A 308 -37.67 -1.77 13.58
CA ALA A 308 -36.75 -0.96 14.37
C ALA A 308 -36.48 -1.54 15.76
N THR A 309 -35.30 -1.25 16.31
CA THR A 309 -35.09 -1.18 17.78
C THR A 309 -34.03 -0.12 18.08
N GLN A 310 -34.38 0.80 18.97
CA GLN A 310 -33.55 1.84 19.61
C GLN A 310 -33.95 1.87 21.11
N PRO A 311 -33.21 2.52 22.01
CA PRO A 311 -31.96 2.05 22.61
C PRO A 311 -32.17 1.82 24.14
N ASN A 312 -31.30 1.04 24.79
CA ASN A 312 -31.26 1.01 26.25
C ASN A 312 -29.89 1.51 26.72
N GLN A 313 -29.93 2.63 27.44
CA GLN A 313 -28.78 3.22 28.13
C GLN A 313 -28.42 2.34 29.33
N THR A 314 -27.18 1.86 29.37
CA THR A 314 -26.47 1.63 30.62
C THR A 314 -25.07 2.22 30.50
N ASN A 315 -24.88 3.29 31.26
CA ASN A 315 -23.63 3.95 31.56
C ASN A 315 -22.70 2.97 32.28
N SER A 316 -21.56 2.62 31.67
CA SER A 316 -20.41 2.02 32.34
C SER A 316 -19.17 2.62 31.70
N GLN A 317 -18.54 3.56 32.41
CA GLN A 317 -17.21 4.06 32.10
C GLN A 317 -16.23 2.89 32.24
N SER A 318 -15.68 2.44 31.12
CA SER A 318 -14.42 1.71 31.05
C SER A 318 -13.66 2.30 29.88
N GLU A 319 -12.50 2.90 30.18
CA GLU A 319 -11.58 3.50 29.23
C GLU A 319 -11.37 2.55 28.04
N SER A 320 -11.90 2.95 26.88
CA SER A 320 -11.80 2.20 25.65
C SER A 320 -10.36 2.33 25.14
N VAL A 321 -9.61 1.25 25.27
CA VAL A 321 -8.31 1.07 24.61
C VAL A 321 -8.48 1.35 23.11
N PRO A 322 -7.74 2.29 22.51
CA PRO A 322 -7.87 2.64 21.10
C PRO A 322 -7.66 1.45 20.17
N LEU A 323 -8.37 1.41 19.04
CA LEU A 323 -8.38 0.27 18.09
C LEU A 323 -6.97 -0.10 17.58
N TRP A 324 -6.06 0.88 17.47
CA TRP A 324 -4.67 0.65 17.08
C TRP A 324 -3.84 -0.11 18.13
N MET A 325 -4.22 -0.05 19.41
CA MET A 325 -3.62 -0.91 20.45
C MET A 325 -4.11 -2.36 20.34
N GLN A 326 -5.31 -2.61 19.80
CA GLN A 326 -5.78 -3.98 19.55
C GLN A 326 -5.02 -4.64 18.39
N TYR A 327 -4.62 -3.86 17.39
CA TYR A 327 -3.79 -4.33 16.28
C TYR A 327 -2.38 -4.78 16.74
N LEU A 328 -1.91 -4.30 17.90
CA LEU A 328 -0.63 -4.68 18.52
C LEU A 328 -0.75 -5.86 19.50
N GLN A 329 -1.97 -6.30 19.84
CA GLN A 329 -2.24 -7.33 20.86
C GLN A 329 -2.55 -8.72 20.29
N GLU A 330 -2.62 -8.91 18.96
CA GLU A 330 -2.80 -10.23 18.32
C GLU A 330 -1.49 -11.05 18.28
N ILE A 331 -0.83 -11.20 19.43
CA ILE A 331 0.12 -12.29 19.68
C ILE A 331 -0.53 -13.14 20.78
N PRO A 332 -0.77 -14.45 20.60
CA PRO A 332 -1.38 -15.27 21.64
C PRO A 332 -0.43 -15.37 22.84
N GLU A 333 -0.73 -14.64 23.92
CA GLU A 333 -0.07 -14.84 25.21
C GLU A 333 -0.51 -16.20 25.81
N GLU A 334 0.42 -17.15 25.84
CA GLU A 334 0.25 -18.42 26.53
C GLU A 334 0.17 -18.18 28.05
N LYS A 335 -1.02 -18.40 28.62
CA LYS A 335 -1.27 -18.28 30.07
C LYS A 335 -0.50 -19.33 30.86
N VAL A 336 0.49 -18.91 31.62
CA VAL A 336 1.03 -19.70 32.74
C VAL A 336 0.37 -19.20 34.03
N GLU A 337 -0.48 -20.03 34.63
CA GLU A 337 -1.06 -19.74 35.95
C GLU A 337 0.03 -19.82 37.05
N PRO A 338 0.03 -18.93 38.05
CA PRO A 338 0.98 -18.99 39.15
C PRO A 338 0.38 -19.75 40.33
N ASP A 339 1.04 -20.83 40.76
CA ASP A 339 0.87 -21.36 42.10
C ASP A 339 2.01 -20.88 42.99
N ASN A 340 1.62 -20.21 44.06
CA ASN A 340 2.45 -19.62 45.10
C ASN A 340 2.70 -20.68 46.19
N GLU A 341 3.94 -20.88 46.62
CA GLU A 341 4.26 -21.09 48.05
C GLU A 341 5.77 -20.90 48.36
N ALA A 342 6.07 -19.68 48.82
CA ALA A 342 6.84 -19.29 50.02
C ALA A 342 8.34 -19.67 50.24
N VAL A 343 9.11 -18.58 50.47
CA VAL A 343 10.29 -18.33 51.37
C VAL A 343 11.59 -19.13 51.11
N ASP A 344 12.79 -18.55 51.01
CA ASP A 344 13.43 -17.53 51.85
C ASP A 344 14.58 -16.80 51.10
N ALA A 345 15.02 -15.65 51.62
CA ALA A 345 15.95 -14.73 50.97
C ALA A 345 17.46 -14.95 51.29
N ILE A 346 18.31 -14.41 50.39
CA ILE A 346 19.77 -14.07 50.49
C ILE A 346 20.70 -15.29 50.25
N ASP A 347 21.64 -15.34 49.28
CA ASP A 347 22.69 -14.38 48.86
C ASP A 347 23.21 -14.75 47.44
N THR A 348 23.79 -13.78 46.73
CA THR A 348 24.39 -13.95 45.37
C THR A 348 25.71 -14.75 45.42
N PRO A 349 26.12 -15.46 44.35
CA PRO A 349 26.85 -14.82 43.24
C PRO A 349 26.51 -15.34 41.83
N ILE A 350 26.75 -14.42 40.89
CA ILE A 350 26.81 -14.57 39.44
C ILE A 350 27.60 -15.82 39.04
N GLU A 351 26.97 -16.74 38.30
CA GLU A 351 27.71 -17.66 37.43
C GLU A 351 26.91 -17.97 36.16
N SER A 352 27.58 -17.72 35.04
CA SER A 352 27.14 -17.92 33.67
C SER A 352 26.79 -19.38 33.38
N THR A 353 25.70 -19.61 32.66
CA THR A 353 25.60 -20.73 31.70
C THR A 353 24.67 -20.35 30.56
N LEU A 354 25.28 -19.94 29.45
CA LEU A 354 24.78 -20.21 28.11
C LEU A 354 24.73 -21.72 27.92
N THR A 355 23.56 -22.27 27.64
CA THR A 355 23.42 -23.61 27.04
C THR A 355 22.50 -23.50 25.84
N ALA A 356 23.09 -23.16 24.70
CA ALA A 356 22.54 -23.42 23.37
C ALA A 356 23.48 -24.39 22.67
N ALA A 357 23.10 -25.67 22.62
CA ALA A 357 23.66 -26.68 21.72
C ALA A 357 22.76 -27.93 21.80
N ASP A 358 21.98 -28.18 20.74
CA ASP A 358 21.62 -29.50 20.18
C ASP A 358 20.35 -29.42 19.32
N SER A 359 20.42 -28.67 18.20
CA SER A 359 19.50 -28.86 17.08
C SER A 359 20.33 -29.30 15.86
N PRO A 360 19.89 -30.32 15.10
CA PRO A 360 20.63 -30.82 13.95
C PRO A 360 20.71 -29.75 12.86
N PRO A 361 21.84 -29.68 12.12
CA PRO A 361 22.05 -28.62 11.14
C PRO A 361 21.04 -28.70 10.00
N THR A 362 20.48 -27.55 9.64
CA THR A 362 19.51 -27.39 8.56
C THR A 362 20.13 -27.73 7.21
N HIS A 363 19.31 -28.01 6.20
CA HIS A 363 19.80 -28.32 4.85
C HIS A 363 20.62 -27.16 4.26
N ALA A 364 20.20 -25.92 4.53
CA ALA A 364 20.93 -24.70 4.18
C ALA A 364 22.30 -24.59 4.85
N GLU A 365 22.41 -24.97 6.13
CA GLU A 365 23.69 -24.99 6.84
C GLU A 365 24.68 -25.99 6.22
N LYS A 366 24.20 -27.14 5.74
CA LYS A 366 25.05 -28.13 5.05
C LYS A 366 25.51 -27.65 3.69
N LEU A 367 24.64 -27.02 2.91
CA LEU A 367 24.99 -26.47 1.60
C LEU A 367 25.98 -25.30 1.73
N LEU A 368 25.78 -24.42 2.72
CA LEU A 368 26.71 -23.32 3.03
C LEU A 368 28.09 -23.84 3.43
N GLU A 369 28.13 -24.86 4.30
CA GLU A 369 29.40 -25.48 4.70
C GLU A 369 30.11 -26.12 3.50
N TYR A 370 29.34 -26.73 2.59
CA TYR A 370 29.86 -27.37 1.38
C TYR A 370 30.44 -26.37 0.36
N LEU A 371 29.81 -25.19 0.20
CA LEU A 371 30.25 -24.16 -0.75
C LEU A 371 31.28 -23.17 -0.18
N LYS A 372 31.51 -23.19 1.13
CA LYS A 372 32.48 -22.34 1.84
C LYS A 372 33.86 -22.19 1.16
N PRO A 373 34.48 -23.24 0.56
CA PRO A 373 35.78 -23.11 -0.08
C PRO A 373 35.81 -22.18 -1.31
N ILE A 374 34.67 -22.01 -1.99
CA ILE A 374 34.56 -21.18 -3.19
C ILE A 374 33.61 -19.99 -3.03
N GLN A 375 32.93 -19.88 -1.88
CA GLN A 375 31.98 -18.81 -1.53
C GLN A 375 32.48 -17.41 -1.88
N HIS A 376 33.68 -17.01 -1.46
CA HIS A 376 34.22 -15.68 -1.76
C HIS A 376 34.37 -15.44 -3.27
N LYS A 377 34.68 -16.48 -4.06
CA LYS A 377 34.80 -16.34 -5.51
C LYS A 377 33.42 -16.28 -6.17
N ILE A 378 32.48 -17.10 -5.70
CA ILE A 378 31.08 -17.07 -6.14
C ILE A 378 30.48 -15.69 -5.86
N MET A 379 30.54 -15.20 -4.62
CA MET A 379 29.97 -13.91 -4.24
C MET A 379 30.50 -12.76 -5.11
N LYS A 380 31.81 -12.74 -5.36
CA LYS A 380 32.43 -11.70 -6.18
C LYS A 380 32.06 -11.78 -7.66
N THR A 381 31.86 -12.99 -8.19
CA THR A 381 31.66 -13.22 -9.63
C THR A 381 30.18 -13.27 -10.02
N LEU A 382 29.32 -13.77 -9.15
CA LEU A 382 27.90 -14.03 -9.39
C LEU A 382 26.95 -13.12 -8.61
N PHE A 383 27.44 -12.39 -7.60
CA PHE A 383 26.58 -11.60 -6.70
C PHE A 383 27.16 -10.23 -6.36
N GLN A 384 28.24 -9.79 -7.02
CA GLN A 384 28.89 -8.49 -6.80
C GLN A 384 29.21 -8.17 -5.32
N ASP A 385 29.55 -9.19 -4.53
CA ASP A 385 29.76 -9.14 -3.07
C ASP A 385 28.49 -8.84 -2.23
N GLU A 386 27.30 -8.86 -2.84
CA GLU A 386 26.00 -8.81 -2.15
C GLU A 386 25.68 -10.18 -1.52
N TYR A 387 25.92 -10.27 -0.21
CA TYR A 387 25.73 -11.52 0.52
C TYR A 387 24.27 -11.93 0.69
N GLY A 388 23.34 -10.96 0.63
CA GLY A 388 21.90 -11.22 0.67
C GLY A 388 21.45 -12.09 -0.49
N GLU A 389 21.76 -11.69 -1.73
CA GLU A 389 21.40 -12.43 -2.93
C GLU A 389 22.02 -13.84 -2.96
N TYR A 390 23.24 -13.99 -2.45
CA TYR A 390 23.87 -15.29 -2.31
C TYR A 390 23.13 -16.21 -1.33
N LEU A 391 22.64 -15.68 -0.20
CA LEU A 391 21.87 -16.46 0.77
C LEU A 391 20.48 -16.79 0.25
N ASP A 392 19.86 -15.88 -0.50
CA ASP A 392 18.57 -16.13 -1.16
C ASP A 392 18.73 -17.28 -2.16
N MET A 393 19.81 -17.29 -2.95
CA MET A 393 20.15 -18.40 -3.84
C MET A 393 20.31 -19.72 -3.07
N ILE A 394 21.04 -19.72 -1.95
CA ILE A 394 21.22 -20.92 -1.13
C ILE A 394 19.88 -21.42 -0.58
N GLN A 395 19.03 -20.53 -0.09
CA GLN A 395 17.71 -20.90 0.44
C GLN A 395 16.84 -21.50 -0.66
N SER A 396 16.76 -20.86 -1.82
CA SER A 396 16.01 -21.36 -2.97
C SER A 396 16.52 -22.73 -3.44
N ILE A 397 17.83 -22.94 -3.50
CA ILE A 397 18.39 -24.23 -3.89
C ILE A 397 18.10 -25.33 -2.86
N CYS A 398 18.08 -25.01 -1.56
CA CYS A 398 17.77 -25.97 -0.52
C CYS A 398 16.30 -26.43 -0.52
N GLU A 399 15.43 -25.72 -1.22
CA GLU A 399 14.04 -26.10 -1.45
C GLU A 399 13.90 -27.06 -2.65
N LEU A 400 14.93 -27.16 -3.49
CA LEU A 400 14.97 -28.05 -4.65
C LEU A 400 15.50 -29.44 -4.25
N SER A 401 14.99 -30.47 -4.90
CA SER A 401 15.21 -31.87 -4.50
C SER A 401 16.31 -32.57 -5.30
N ASP A 402 16.65 -32.04 -6.48
CA ASP A 402 17.51 -32.70 -7.46
C ASP A 402 18.30 -31.68 -8.30
N TRP A 403 19.39 -32.17 -8.88
CA TRP A 403 20.28 -31.37 -9.71
C TRP A 403 19.63 -30.86 -10.99
N GLU A 404 18.73 -31.63 -11.61
CA GLU A 404 18.08 -31.26 -12.88
C GLU A 404 17.27 -29.96 -12.67
N THR A 405 16.41 -29.94 -11.65
CA THR A 405 15.60 -28.77 -11.27
C THR A 405 16.47 -27.61 -10.77
N THR A 406 17.54 -27.90 -10.02
CA THR A 406 18.48 -26.88 -9.53
C THR A 406 19.25 -26.20 -10.66
N SER A 407 19.66 -26.96 -11.67
CA SER A 407 20.40 -26.44 -12.82
C SER A 407 19.52 -25.54 -13.70
N GLU A 408 18.25 -25.90 -13.91
CA GLU A 408 17.28 -25.06 -14.63
C GLU A 408 16.98 -23.77 -13.87
N TRP A 409 16.82 -23.84 -12.54
CA TRP A 409 16.60 -22.67 -11.70
C TRP A 409 17.82 -21.73 -11.68
N LEU A 410 19.03 -22.26 -11.58
CA LEU A 410 20.26 -21.47 -11.65
C LEU A 410 20.41 -20.75 -12.99
N ASP A 411 20.04 -21.39 -14.10
CA ASP A 411 20.09 -20.78 -15.43
C ASP A 411 19.06 -19.64 -15.56
N GLU A 412 17.82 -19.87 -15.17
CA GLU A 412 16.72 -18.90 -15.31
C GLU A 412 16.83 -17.69 -14.36
N TYR A 413 17.28 -17.91 -13.12
CA TYR A 413 17.23 -16.88 -12.07
C TYR A 413 18.59 -16.26 -11.72
N ILE A 414 19.71 -16.93 -12.01
CA ILE A 414 21.04 -16.43 -11.69
C ILE A 414 21.83 -16.12 -12.95
N PHE A 415 21.93 -17.04 -13.91
CA PHE A 415 22.84 -16.87 -15.05
C PHE A 415 22.27 -15.98 -16.16
N VAL A 416 21.02 -16.19 -16.57
CA VAL A 416 20.36 -15.39 -17.62
C VAL A 416 20.13 -13.93 -17.18
N PRO A 417 19.64 -13.64 -15.96
CA PRO A 417 19.37 -12.26 -15.54
C PRO A 417 20.64 -11.43 -15.36
N GLN A 418 21.74 -12.07 -14.97
CA GLN A 418 23.02 -11.40 -14.72
C GLN A 418 24.04 -11.51 -15.88
N ASP A 419 23.64 -12.07 -17.03
CA ASP A 419 24.49 -12.30 -18.21
C ASP A 419 25.82 -12.99 -17.85
N VAL A 420 25.71 -14.04 -17.03
CA VAL A 420 26.87 -14.75 -16.48
C VAL A 420 27.54 -15.59 -17.55
N ASP A 421 28.85 -15.40 -17.72
CA ASP A 421 29.66 -16.26 -18.59
C ASP A 421 29.80 -17.68 -18.00
N LEU A 422 29.09 -18.63 -18.59
CA LEU A 422 29.13 -20.06 -18.21
C LEU A 422 30.49 -20.70 -18.48
N GLU A 423 31.37 -20.10 -19.30
CA GLU A 423 32.74 -20.57 -19.53
C GLU A 423 33.71 -20.09 -18.43
N ASN A 424 33.23 -19.29 -17.46
CA ASN A 424 34.04 -18.80 -16.35
C ASN A 424 34.42 -19.95 -15.40
N GLU A 425 35.72 -20.10 -15.12
CA GLU A 425 36.26 -21.15 -14.24
C GLU A 425 35.60 -21.18 -12.85
N THR A 426 35.14 -20.04 -12.34
CA THR A 426 34.44 -19.95 -11.03
C THR A 426 33.02 -20.48 -11.12
N VAL A 427 32.33 -20.24 -12.24
CA VAL A 427 30.95 -20.70 -12.50
C VAL A 427 30.94 -22.20 -12.76
N ILE A 428 31.91 -22.69 -13.54
CA ILE A 428 32.11 -24.14 -13.77
C ILE A 428 32.39 -24.86 -12.45
N ALA A 429 33.32 -24.33 -11.63
CA ALA A 429 33.63 -24.92 -10.32
C ALA A 429 32.45 -24.90 -9.34
N PHE A 430 31.59 -23.88 -9.44
CA PHE A 430 30.34 -23.80 -8.68
C PHE A 430 29.35 -24.87 -9.14
N LEU A 431 29.09 -24.98 -10.45
CA LEU A 431 28.19 -25.99 -11.01
C LEU A 431 28.65 -27.43 -10.71
N ASP A 432 29.95 -27.71 -10.82
CA ASP A 432 30.51 -29.03 -10.48
C ASP A 432 30.29 -29.39 -9.00
N LEU A 433 30.43 -28.41 -8.10
CA LEU A 433 30.16 -28.61 -6.67
C LEU A 433 28.67 -28.78 -6.40
N MET A 434 27.83 -27.99 -7.04
CA MET A 434 26.38 -28.12 -6.88
C MET A 434 25.86 -29.46 -7.40
N GLN A 435 26.34 -29.93 -8.56
CA GLN A 435 26.01 -31.26 -9.07
C GLN A 435 26.45 -32.35 -8.08
N ALA A 436 27.68 -32.27 -7.58
CA ALA A 436 28.21 -33.23 -6.61
C ALA A 436 27.52 -33.18 -5.23
N TYR A 437 26.81 -32.11 -4.90
CA TYR A 437 26.02 -31.99 -3.68
C TYR A 437 24.67 -32.71 -3.79
N PHE A 438 24.08 -32.72 -4.98
CA PHE A 438 22.76 -33.32 -5.25
C PHE A 438 22.82 -34.77 -5.77
N GLU A 439 23.98 -35.26 -6.19
CA GLU A 439 24.28 -36.67 -6.49
C GLU A 439 24.68 -37.47 -5.24
#